data_AF-A0A7D9EDD6-F1
#
_entry.id   AF-A0A7D9EDD6-F1
#
_cell.length_a   1.000
_cell.length_b   1.000
_cell.length_c   1.000
_cell.angle_alpha   90.00
_cell.angle_beta   90.00
_cell.angle_gamma   90.00
#
_symmetry.space_group_name_H-M   'P 1'
#
loop_
_entity.id
_entity.type
_entity.pdbx_description
1 polymer ?
#
loop_
_entity_poly.entity_id
_entity_poly.type
_entity_poly.pdbx_seq_one_letter_code
_entity_poly.pdbx_strand_id
1 'polypeptide(L)'
;MQITIDKAKVDIDKLKQENENLYNVIEKISPQRNFEDKGKCITEVGKRQQERKLKTLETRVEQALWFSESFGLKLDTVKLVDHLGNPYSLSFGEKGRKSYKDLPTEEQQKIQETLHIMDKFCISDASYHELSCCPGGDELPRSYLIKQCKEGLNKLIYIERTPGEANGAALNFQDELRVVIEGMIQADETLKDAHFKVKISGDGAKMTRLTNFIIISFSILNAEDTVMSSKGNHTVAVIKGHEDYALLKESCSKIFDDINKLASSGKIKIKDKDVPIEIFVGGNYKFLLLILGLKGATSDYACIWCKIHKLLRWDMSKTMAYWETHDCHSLKDIKDCALKNKFSCQHQPLLEVKLENVVLDELHLMLRITGDHYLSPKECGVSFNVWEKWNADGKGSGVHDFTSLMGSDKKLLMKHLPDKLNGVIKPKNCDSVVKIWKDFDKIYRMMNECDPSPDRIEEFFELASAWGKLFVSLGGEVSGFGKQHVTPYMHCLVYHVPNFMLRHNGI
;
A
#
# COMPACT_ATOMS: atom_id res chain seq x y z
N MET A 1 29.62 41.64 40.65
CA MET A 1 30.86 40.91 40.99
C MET A 1 30.75 40.25 42.37
N GLN A 2 30.46 40.98 43.45
CA GLN A 2 30.31 40.42 44.80
C GLN A 2 29.20 39.34 44.91
N ILE A 3 28.02 39.61 44.35
CA ILE A 3 26.89 38.65 44.31
C ILE A 3 27.25 37.34 43.60
N THR A 4 28.09 37.40 42.55
CA THR A 4 28.54 36.23 41.79
C THR A 4 29.56 35.41 42.58
N ILE A 5 30.44 36.08 43.33
CA ILE A 5 31.42 35.46 44.23
C ILE A 5 30.69 34.77 45.40
N ASP A 6 29.67 35.42 45.96
CA ASP A 6 28.90 34.87 47.07
C ASP A 6 28.08 33.64 46.64
N LYS A 7 27.52 33.65 45.43
CA LYS A 7 26.84 32.49 44.84
C LYS A 7 27.78 31.32 44.58
N ALA A 8 28.97 31.59 44.05
CA ALA A 8 29.99 30.56 43.83
C ALA A 8 30.50 29.96 45.16
N LYS A 9 30.60 30.76 46.23
CA LYS A 9 30.95 30.24 47.57
C LYS A 9 29.87 29.30 48.12
N VAL A 10 28.60 29.67 47.97
CA VAL A 10 27.48 28.81 48.38
C VAL A 10 27.48 27.48 47.61
N ASP A 11 27.74 27.51 46.30
CA ASP A 11 27.82 26.29 45.48
C ASP A 11 29.03 25.42 45.87
N ILE A 12 30.18 26.02 46.20
CA ILE A 12 31.37 25.31 46.69
C ILE A 12 31.09 24.63 48.04
N ASP A 13 30.43 25.32 48.97
CA ASP A 13 30.11 24.75 50.28
C ASP A 13 29.08 23.63 50.15
N LYS A 14 28.11 23.76 49.24
CA LYS A 14 27.16 22.70 48.92
C LYS A 14 27.86 21.45 48.35
N LEU A 15 28.79 21.63 47.42
CA LEU A 15 29.59 20.53 46.84
C LEU A 15 30.51 19.87 47.87
N LYS A 16 31.10 20.64 48.80
CA LYS A 16 31.89 20.07 49.90
C LYS A 16 31.04 19.19 50.81
N GLN A 17 29.82 19.62 51.11
CA GLN A 17 28.89 18.87 51.94
C GLN A 17 28.37 17.61 51.24
N GLU A 18 28.14 17.67 49.93
CA GLU A 18 27.83 16.50 49.11
C GLU A 18 28.98 15.49 49.07
N ASN A 19 30.22 15.97 48.94
CA ASN A 19 31.40 15.12 48.99
C ASN A 19 31.59 14.45 50.36
N GLU A 20 31.41 15.18 51.47
CA GLU A 20 31.43 14.56 52.81
C GLU A 20 30.35 13.49 52.97
N ASN A 21 29.15 13.72 52.43
CA ASN A 21 28.09 12.72 52.44
C ASN A 21 28.48 11.47 51.62
N LEU A 22 29.10 11.65 50.46
CA LEU A 22 29.58 10.55 49.62
C LEU A 22 30.72 9.78 50.30
N TYR A 23 31.68 10.47 50.93
CA TYR A 23 32.73 9.83 51.71
C TYR A 23 32.15 9.01 52.87
N ASN A 24 31.18 9.55 53.61
CA ASN A 24 30.48 8.82 54.67
C ASN A 24 29.71 7.59 54.15
N VAL A 25 29.13 7.68 52.94
CA VAL A 25 28.46 6.53 52.30
C VAL A 25 29.48 5.47 51.90
N ILE A 26 30.62 5.86 51.34
CA ILE A 26 31.72 4.96 51.00
C ILE A 26 32.30 4.31 52.26
N GLU A 27 32.52 5.07 53.33
CA GLU A 27 33.03 4.59 54.61
C GLU A 27 32.05 3.64 55.32
N LYS A 28 30.74 3.82 55.13
CA LYS A 28 29.71 2.88 55.61
C LYS A 28 29.60 1.61 54.76
N ILE A 29 29.97 1.67 53.49
CA ILE A 29 29.94 0.52 52.57
C ILE A 29 31.25 -0.27 52.64
N SER A 30 32.38 0.39 52.89
CA SER A 30 33.73 -0.19 52.75
C SER A 30 34.09 -1.31 53.74
N PRO A 31 33.62 -1.32 55.01
CA PRO A 31 33.98 -2.41 55.95
C PRO A 31 33.00 -3.58 55.95
N GLN A 32 31.83 -3.49 55.30
CA GLN A 32 30.73 -4.46 55.51
C GLN A 32 30.31 -5.28 54.28
N ARG A 33 30.97 -5.17 53.14
CA ARG A 33 30.70 -6.06 51.99
C ARG A 33 31.81 -7.09 51.80
N ASN A 34 31.66 -8.25 52.43
CA ASN A 34 32.22 -9.47 51.87
C ASN A 34 31.53 -9.72 50.52
N PHE A 35 32.20 -9.37 49.42
CA PHE A 35 31.78 -9.75 48.08
C PHE A 35 32.05 -11.25 47.87
N GLU A 36 31.24 -12.10 48.48
CA GLU A 36 31.22 -13.52 48.11
C GLU A 36 30.43 -13.68 46.80
N ASP A 37 31.13 -14.03 45.73
CA ASP A 37 30.50 -14.38 44.46
C ASP A 37 29.77 -15.72 44.61
N LYS A 38 28.43 -15.67 44.66
CA LYS A 38 27.55 -16.85 44.75
C LYS A 38 27.22 -17.45 43.37
N GLY A 39 27.82 -16.93 42.30
CA GLY A 39 27.58 -17.38 40.93
C GLY A 39 28.44 -18.58 40.53
N LYS A 40 27.96 -19.37 39.56
CA LYS A 40 28.75 -20.44 38.93
C LYS A 40 30.00 -19.89 38.26
N CYS A 41 31.14 -20.57 38.41
CA CYS A 41 32.40 -20.19 37.76
C CYS A 41 32.32 -20.33 36.23
N ILE A 42 33.25 -19.69 35.51
CA ILE A 42 33.30 -19.77 34.04
C ILE A 42 33.52 -21.22 33.55
N THR A 43 34.22 -22.04 34.32
CA THR A 43 34.49 -23.46 34.05
C THR A 43 33.27 -24.36 34.31
N GLU A 44 32.25 -23.87 35.03
CA GLU A 44 31.06 -24.63 35.43
C GLU A 44 29.86 -24.44 34.49
N VAL A 45 30.02 -23.64 33.43
CA VAL A 45 28.95 -23.29 32.49
C VAL A 45 29.31 -23.67 31.06
N GLY A 46 28.30 -23.99 30.23
CA GLY A 46 28.52 -24.37 28.82
C GLY A 46 29.02 -23.20 27.96
N LYS A 47 29.62 -23.50 26.79
CA LYS A 47 30.29 -22.53 25.89
C LYS A 47 29.51 -21.23 25.65
N ARG A 48 28.22 -21.34 25.28
CA ARG A 48 27.36 -20.16 25.04
C ARG A 48 27.19 -19.26 26.27
N GLN A 49 27.20 -19.84 27.46
CA GLN A 49 27.08 -19.11 28.71
C GLN A 49 28.44 -18.53 29.15
N GLN A 50 29.56 -19.19 28.82
CA GLN A 50 30.91 -18.62 28.97
C GLN A 50 31.07 -17.35 28.14
N GLU A 51 30.69 -17.37 26.87
CA GLU A 51 30.73 -16.20 25.97
C GLU A 51 29.92 -15.02 26.52
N ARG A 52 28.71 -15.28 27.03
CA ARG A 52 27.87 -14.24 27.65
C ARG A 52 28.50 -13.65 28.91
N LYS A 53 29.09 -14.48 29.76
CA LYS A 53 29.79 -14.03 30.97
C LYS A 53 31.01 -13.18 30.62
N LEU A 54 31.82 -13.60 29.65
CA LEU A 54 32.98 -12.84 29.17
C LEU A 54 32.57 -11.50 28.54
N LYS A 55 31.51 -11.48 27.73
CA LYS A 55 30.99 -10.24 27.14
C LYS A 55 30.43 -9.27 28.19
N THR A 56 29.76 -9.80 29.22
CA THR A 56 29.29 -8.98 30.35
C THR A 56 30.47 -8.41 31.13
N LEU A 57 31.53 -9.20 31.31
CA LEU A 57 32.75 -8.78 31.98
C LEU A 57 33.49 -7.71 31.18
N GLU A 58 33.56 -7.86 29.85
CA GLU A 58 34.11 -6.87 28.92
C GLU A 58 33.44 -5.49 29.11
N THR A 59 32.10 -5.42 29.07
CA THR A 59 31.37 -4.17 29.30
C THR A 59 31.62 -3.57 30.69
N ARG A 60 31.74 -4.41 31.72
CA ARG A 60 32.01 -3.94 33.09
C ARG A 60 33.43 -3.42 33.25
N VAL A 61 34.41 -4.05 32.60
CA VAL A 61 35.80 -3.61 32.58
C VAL A 61 35.91 -2.25 31.90
N GLU A 62 35.23 -2.07 30.76
CA GLU A 62 35.14 -0.79 30.04
C GLU A 62 34.53 0.31 30.93
N GLN A 63 33.43 0.00 31.64
CA GLN A 63 32.82 0.92 32.59
C GLN A 63 33.69 1.21 33.82
N ALA A 64 34.41 0.21 34.35
CA ALA A 64 35.24 0.39 35.54
C ALA A 64 36.52 1.17 35.25
N LEU A 65 37.07 1.03 34.05
CA LEU A 65 38.30 1.68 33.60
C LEU A 65 38.04 2.89 32.70
N TRP A 66 36.81 3.41 32.65
CA TRP A 66 36.41 4.55 31.82
C TRP A 66 37.30 5.79 32.03
N PHE A 67 37.81 5.98 33.25
CA PHE A 67 38.63 7.12 33.62
C PHE A 67 40.08 7.02 33.09
N SER A 68 40.51 5.87 32.57
CA SER A 68 41.90 5.66 32.11
C SER A 68 42.32 6.66 31.03
N GLU A 69 41.38 7.11 30.19
CA GLU A 69 41.61 8.14 29.17
C GLU A 69 41.99 9.49 29.77
N SER A 70 41.50 9.83 30.97
CA SER A 70 41.87 11.08 31.66
C SER A 70 43.34 11.12 32.08
N PHE A 71 43.98 9.95 32.18
CA PHE A 71 45.41 9.79 32.42
C PHE A 71 46.22 9.62 31.11
N GLY A 72 45.57 9.76 29.95
CA GLY A 72 46.19 9.58 28.64
C GLY A 72 46.47 8.12 28.27
N LEU A 73 45.86 7.16 28.98
CA LEU A 73 46.04 5.73 28.75
C LEU A 73 44.79 5.17 28.04
N LYS A 74 44.98 4.32 27.03
CA LYS A 74 43.90 3.58 26.36
C LYS A 74 43.88 2.14 26.83
N LEU A 75 42.67 1.62 27.08
CA LEU A 75 42.46 0.22 27.42
C LEU A 75 42.68 -0.64 26.17
N ASP A 76 43.75 -1.43 26.13
CA ASP A 76 44.06 -2.30 24.99
C ASP A 76 43.61 -3.75 25.26
N THR A 77 44.16 -4.39 26.28
CA THR A 77 43.84 -5.79 26.60
C THR A 77 43.84 -6.03 28.11
N VAL A 78 42.87 -6.78 28.60
CA VAL A 78 42.82 -7.28 29.98
C VAL A 78 42.98 -8.80 29.98
N LYS A 79 44.00 -9.28 30.70
CA LYS A 79 44.26 -10.70 30.91
C LYS A 79 43.77 -11.14 32.28
N LEU A 80 43.00 -12.21 32.30
CA LEU A 80 42.40 -12.80 33.49
C LEU A 80 42.77 -14.28 33.54
N VAL A 81 42.83 -14.86 34.72
CA VAL A 81 43.12 -16.29 34.91
C VAL A 81 41.99 -16.88 35.74
N ASP A 82 41.44 -18.03 35.32
CA ASP A 82 40.45 -18.74 36.13
C ASP A 82 41.09 -19.47 37.31
N HIS A 83 40.25 -20.04 38.18
CA HIS A 83 40.72 -20.80 39.35
C HIS A 83 41.49 -22.08 39.01
N LEU A 84 41.48 -22.52 37.75
CA LEU A 84 42.23 -23.67 37.25
C LEU A 84 43.53 -23.25 36.55
N GLY A 85 43.83 -21.95 36.47
CA GLY A 85 45.03 -21.43 35.83
C GLY A 85 44.89 -21.15 34.32
N ASN A 86 43.70 -21.26 33.74
CA ASN A 86 43.52 -20.99 32.31
C ASN A 86 43.46 -19.47 32.04
N PRO A 87 44.24 -18.96 31.08
CA PRO A 87 44.23 -17.54 30.74
C PRO A 87 43.05 -17.19 29.81
N TYR A 88 42.40 -16.05 30.08
CA TYR A 88 41.37 -15.42 29.26
C TYR A 88 41.82 -14.00 28.93
N SER A 89 41.64 -13.58 27.68
CA SER A 89 42.03 -12.26 27.20
C SER A 89 40.82 -11.52 26.67
N LEU A 90 40.55 -10.34 27.21
CA LEU A 90 39.54 -9.40 26.71
C LEU A 90 40.27 -8.30 25.93
N SER A 91 39.97 -8.15 24.65
CA SER A 91 40.65 -7.18 23.77
C SER A 91 39.69 -6.04 23.46
N PHE A 92 40.14 -4.82 23.76
CA PHE A 92 39.41 -3.56 23.69
C PHE A 92 39.98 -2.59 22.64
N GLY A 93 41.16 -2.89 22.08
CA GLY A 93 41.63 -2.21 20.88
C GLY A 93 40.57 -2.29 19.77
N GLU A 94 40.46 -1.24 18.97
CA GLU A 94 39.57 -1.20 17.80
C GLU A 94 39.83 -2.44 16.93
N LYS A 95 39.07 -3.52 17.14
CA LYS A 95 38.85 -4.52 16.10
C LYS A 95 38.16 -3.73 15.02
N GLY A 96 38.92 -3.26 14.03
CA GLY A 96 38.44 -2.47 12.91
C GLY A 96 37.25 -3.17 12.27
N ARG A 97 36.05 -2.88 12.78
CA ARG A 97 34.81 -3.19 12.09
C ARG A 97 34.84 -2.24 10.93
N LYS A 98 35.35 -2.72 9.79
CA LYS A 98 35.34 -1.96 8.55
C LYS A 98 33.91 -1.45 8.36
N SER A 99 33.75 -0.15 8.24
CA SER A 99 32.46 0.40 7.83
C SER A 99 32.21 -0.03 6.40
N TYR A 100 30.97 -0.35 6.06
CA TYR A 100 30.55 -0.61 4.69
C TYR A 100 31.06 0.49 3.73
N LYS A 101 31.03 1.75 4.17
CA LYS A 101 31.48 2.91 3.38
C LYS A 101 32.97 2.94 3.09
N ASP A 102 33.78 2.30 3.93
CA ASP A 102 35.24 2.30 3.85
C ASP A 102 35.76 1.06 3.07
N LEU A 103 34.85 0.20 2.59
CA LEU A 103 35.19 -0.97 1.81
C LEU A 103 35.53 -0.61 0.35
N PRO A 104 36.41 -1.39 -0.30
CA PRO A 104 36.60 -1.30 -1.75
C PRO A 104 35.29 -1.50 -2.51
N THR A 105 35.15 -0.86 -3.67
CA THR A 105 33.94 -0.92 -4.50
C THR A 105 33.50 -2.35 -4.83
N GLU A 106 34.45 -3.26 -5.07
CA GLU A 106 34.16 -4.67 -5.37
C GLU A 106 33.52 -5.39 -4.17
N GLU A 107 33.98 -5.12 -2.95
CA GLU A 107 33.38 -5.69 -1.73
C GLU A 107 32.00 -5.08 -1.45
N GLN A 108 31.84 -3.76 -1.69
CA GLN A 108 30.54 -3.10 -1.58
C GLN A 108 29.52 -3.70 -2.54
N GLN A 109 29.93 -4.03 -3.76
CA GLN A 109 29.09 -4.66 -4.77
C GLN A 109 28.68 -6.08 -4.36
N LYS A 110 29.62 -6.91 -3.87
CA LYS A 110 29.31 -8.25 -3.34
C LYS A 110 28.29 -8.20 -2.20
N ILE A 111 28.39 -7.21 -1.32
CA ILE A 111 27.43 -6.99 -0.22
C ILE A 111 26.05 -6.60 -0.76
N GLN A 112 26.00 -5.72 -1.77
CA GLN A 112 24.74 -5.34 -2.43
C GLN A 112 24.07 -6.52 -3.14
N GLU A 113 24.84 -7.33 -3.86
CA GLU A 113 24.36 -8.56 -4.51
C GLU A 113 23.83 -9.56 -3.48
N THR A 114 24.54 -9.73 -2.36
CA THR A 114 24.10 -10.60 -1.26
C THR A 114 22.79 -10.11 -0.64
N LEU A 115 22.68 -8.80 -0.37
CA LEU A 115 21.44 -8.20 0.13
C LEU A 115 20.29 -8.36 -0.87
N HIS A 116 20.55 -8.19 -2.17
CA HIS A 116 19.55 -8.43 -3.23
C HIS A 116 19.05 -9.87 -3.23
N ILE A 117 19.93 -10.86 -3.06
CA ILE A 117 19.56 -12.28 -2.94
C ILE A 117 18.72 -12.49 -1.67
N MET A 118 19.12 -11.90 -0.54
CA MET A 118 18.35 -12.00 0.70
C MET A 118 16.93 -11.48 0.52
N ASP A 119 16.75 -10.30 -0.09
CA ASP A 119 15.42 -9.72 -0.33
C ASP A 119 14.61 -10.55 -1.34
N LYS A 120 15.24 -10.99 -2.45
CA LYS A 120 14.59 -11.79 -3.50
C LYS A 120 14.05 -13.13 -2.98
N PHE A 121 14.74 -13.74 -2.02
CA PHE A 121 14.37 -15.03 -1.45
C PHE A 121 13.82 -14.94 -0.01
N CYS A 122 13.48 -13.74 0.45
CA CYS A 122 12.92 -13.49 1.79
C CYS A 122 13.77 -14.08 2.94
N ILE A 123 15.10 -14.04 2.82
CA ILE A 123 16.02 -14.51 3.85
C ILE A 123 16.09 -13.46 4.96
N SER A 124 15.68 -13.83 6.17
CA SER A 124 15.69 -12.91 7.29
C SER A 124 17.12 -12.54 7.71
N ASP A 125 17.29 -11.33 8.28
CA ASP A 125 18.58 -10.88 8.83
C ASP A 125 19.13 -11.88 9.89
N ALA A 126 18.24 -12.52 10.66
CA ALA A 126 18.60 -13.56 11.63
C ALA A 126 19.07 -14.85 10.96
N SER A 127 18.35 -15.31 9.93
CA SER A 127 18.72 -16.50 9.15
C SER A 127 20.08 -16.32 8.47
N TYR A 128 20.30 -15.16 7.85
CA TYR A 128 21.57 -14.84 7.21
C TYR A 128 22.71 -14.72 8.22
N HIS A 129 22.44 -14.13 9.40
CA HIS A 129 23.43 -14.07 10.49
C HIS A 129 23.94 -15.47 10.87
N GLU A 130 23.04 -16.41 11.14
CA GLU A 130 23.42 -17.79 11.48
C GLU A 130 24.19 -18.46 10.34
N LEU A 131 23.76 -18.25 9.09
CA LEU A 131 24.42 -18.80 7.91
C LEU A 131 25.86 -18.26 7.72
N SER A 132 26.08 -16.97 8.00
CA SER A 132 27.40 -16.33 7.99
C SER A 132 28.33 -16.73 9.16
N CYS A 133 27.80 -17.47 10.13
CA CYS A 133 28.53 -17.97 11.30
C CYS A 133 28.89 -19.47 11.17
N CYS A 134 28.36 -20.16 10.15
CA CYS A 134 28.68 -21.56 9.88
C CYS A 134 30.04 -21.69 9.17
N PRO A 135 30.74 -22.83 9.30
CA PRO A 135 32.01 -23.07 8.58
C PRO A 135 31.91 -22.94 7.06
N GLY A 136 30.74 -23.26 6.49
CA GLY A 136 30.47 -23.08 5.05
C GLY A 136 30.15 -21.63 4.64
N GLY A 137 30.11 -20.70 5.59
CA GLY A 137 29.77 -19.29 5.40
C GLY A 137 30.93 -18.33 5.67
N ASP A 138 32.16 -18.84 5.82
CA ASP A 138 33.34 -18.01 6.13
C ASP A 138 33.67 -16.99 5.03
N GLU A 139 33.31 -17.29 3.78
CA GLU A 139 33.48 -16.38 2.64
C GLU A 139 32.34 -15.36 2.49
N LEU A 140 31.26 -15.49 3.27
CA LEU A 140 30.10 -14.61 3.14
C LEU A 140 30.32 -13.27 3.86
N PRO A 141 29.75 -12.18 3.33
CA PRO A 141 29.78 -10.90 4.01
C PRO A 141 29.20 -10.99 5.42
N ARG A 142 29.88 -10.37 6.38
CA ARG A 142 29.41 -10.35 7.77
C ARG A 142 28.07 -9.60 7.85
N SER A 143 27.12 -10.16 8.60
CA SER A 143 25.77 -9.62 8.79
C SER A 143 25.71 -8.13 9.18
N TYR A 144 26.69 -7.60 9.92
CA TYR A 144 26.72 -6.17 10.26
C TYR A 144 26.98 -5.26 9.04
N LEU A 145 27.72 -5.73 8.03
CA LEU A 145 27.96 -5.00 6.78
C LEU A 145 26.71 -4.97 5.91
N ILE A 146 25.97 -6.08 5.85
CA ILE A 146 24.66 -6.15 5.21
C ILE A 146 23.71 -5.16 5.87
N LYS A 147 23.68 -5.13 7.22
CA LYS A 147 22.86 -4.18 7.98
C LYS A 147 23.24 -2.73 7.68
N GLN A 148 24.54 -2.39 7.66
CA GLN A 148 25.01 -1.05 7.32
C GLN A 148 24.67 -0.64 5.88
N CYS A 149 24.81 -1.56 4.92
CA CYS A 149 24.40 -1.36 3.53
C CYS A 149 22.89 -1.07 3.45
N LYS A 150 22.07 -1.90 4.10
CA LYS A 150 20.61 -1.73 4.21
C LYS A 150 20.21 -0.41 4.85
N GLU A 151 20.86 -0.02 5.95
CA GLU A 151 20.66 1.30 6.59
C GLU A 151 21.08 2.46 5.67
N GLY A 152 22.11 2.27 4.84
CA GLY A 152 22.52 3.21 3.80
C GLY A 152 21.45 3.37 2.72
N LEU A 153 20.92 2.26 2.19
CA LEU A 153 19.84 2.25 1.20
C LEU A 153 18.55 2.85 1.75
N ASN A 154 18.19 2.54 3.00
CA ASN A 154 17.01 3.11 3.65
C ASN A 154 17.09 4.64 3.81
N LYS A 155 18.28 5.25 3.77
CA LYS A 155 18.42 6.71 3.78
C LYS A 155 18.15 7.35 2.42
N LEU A 156 18.15 6.55 1.34
CA LEU A 156 17.83 7.03 0.00
C LEU A 156 16.33 7.21 -0.20
N ILE A 157 15.51 6.48 0.55
CA ILE A 157 14.05 6.51 0.45
C ILE A 157 13.49 7.14 1.72
N TYR A 158 12.93 8.33 1.59
CA TYR A 158 12.33 9.04 2.71
C TYR A 158 10.86 8.61 2.89
N ILE A 159 10.65 7.68 3.83
CA ILE A 159 9.31 7.23 4.23
C ILE A 159 8.87 8.03 5.46
N GLU A 160 7.78 8.76 5.31
CA GLU A 160 7.12 9.46 6.42
C GLU A 160 5.99 8.61 7.02
N ARG A 161 5.69 8.86 8.29
CA ARG A 161 4.43 8.41 8.89
C ARG A 161 3.28 9.22 8.31
N THR A 162 2.19 8.57 7.93
CA THR A 162 0.96 9.27 7.52
C THR A 162 0.38 10.09 8.69
N PRO A 163 -0.26 11.24 8.43
CA PRO A 163 -0.95 11.98 9.48
C PRO A 163 -2.05 11.16 10.15
N GLY A 164 -2.45 11.56 11.37
CA GLY A 164 -3.51 10.91 12.12
C GLY A 164 -3.08 9.78 13.06
N GLU A 165 -4.06 9.13 13.68
CA GLU A 165 -3.83 8.08 14.68
C GLU A 165 -3.49 6.72 14.04
N ALA A 166 -3.99 6.48 12.82
CA ALA A 166 -3.78 5.22 12.14
C ALA A 166 -2.30 4.93 11.86
N ASN A 167 -1.95 3.64 11.85
CA ASN A 167 -0.62 3.23 11.43
C ASN A 167 -0.55 3.31 9.92
N GLY A 168 0.23 4.23 9.37
CA GLY A 168 0.48 4.29 7.95
C GLY A 168 1.84 4.87 7.63
N ALA A 169 2.31 4.53 6.44
CA ALA A 169 3.58 4.97 5.88
C ALA A 169 3.32 5.56 4.49
N ALA A 170 4.01 6.65 4.17
CA ALA A 170 3.87 7.36 2.91
C ALA A 170 5.21 7.85 2.38
N LEU A 171 5.34 7.89 1.07
CA LEU A 171 6.38 8.59 0.34
C LEU A 171 5.90 10.01 0.00
N ASN A 172 6.83 10.91 -0.31
CA ASN A 172 6.47 12.20 -0.87
C ASN A 172 5.99 12.00 -2.32
N PHE A 173 4.70 12.26 -2.57
CA PHE A 173 4.11 12.04 -3.88
C PHE A 173 4.81 12.83 -5.00
N GLN A 174 5.15 14.10 -4.75
CA GLN A 174 5.77 14.94 -5.77
C GLN A 174 7.19 14.47 -6.10
N ASP A 175 7.96 14.07 -5.09
CA ASP A 175 9.33 13.59 -5.30
C ASP A 175 9.33 12.26 -6.08
N GLU A 176 8.47 11.32 -5.69
CA GLU A 176 8.32 10.04 -6.42
C GLU A 176 7.88 10.27 -7.87
N LEU A 177 6.89 11.14 -8.10
CA LEU A 177 6.42 11.46 -9.44
C LEU A 177 7.53 12.11 -10.29
N ARG A 178 8.35 13.00 -9.70
CA ARG A 178 9.52 13.59 -10.38
C ARG A 178 10.53 12.54 -10.75
N VAL A 179 10.90 11.65 -9.83
CA VAL A 179 11.88 10.58 -10.08
C VAL A 179 11.42 9.67 -11.22
N VAL A 180 10.15 9.29 -11.24
CA VAL A 180 9.58 8.46 -12.31
C VAL A 180 9.61 9.18 -13.66
N ILE A 181 9.10 10.41 -13.74
CA ILE A 181 9.08 11.18 -14.99
C ILE A 181 10.51 11.49 -15.47
N GLU A 182 11.43 11.86 -14.56
CA GLU A 182 12.83 12.08 -14.90
C GLU A 182 13.49 10.83 -15.48
N GLY A 183 13.23 9.66 -14.89
CA GLY A 183 13.73 8.39 -15.39
C GLY A 183 13.20 8.07 -16.79
N MET A 184 11.92 8.36 -17.05
CA MET A 184 11.32 8.20 -18.38
C MET A 184 11.95 9.14 -19.42
N ILE A 185 12.14 10.42 -19.08
CA ILE A 185 12.79 11.41 -19.96
C ILE A 185 14.26 11.06 -20.23
N GLN A 186 14.95 10.45 -19.27
CA GLN A 186 16.33 9.99 -19.44
C GLN A 186 16.42 8.76 -20.35
N ALA A 187 15.42 7.87 -20.27
CA ALA A 187 15.34 6.70 -21.14
C ALA A 187 14.94 7.06 -22.57
N ASP A 188 14.09 8.08 -22.73
CA ASP A 188 13.62 8.56 -24.03
C ASP A 188 13.54 10.11 -24.06
N GLU A 189 14.49 10.73 -24.76
CA GLU A 189 14.56 12.19 -24.87
C GLU A 189 13.37 12.82 -25.61
N THR A 190 12.61 12.05 -26.41
CA THR A 190 11.42 12.56 -27.10
C THR A 190 10.30 12.91 -26.12
N LEU A 191 10.33 12.37 -24.91
CA LEU A 191 9.36 12.64 -23.85
C LEU A 191 9.61 13.96 -23.10
N LYS A 192 10.67 14.71 -23.42
CA LYS A 192 10.98 15.99 -22.75
C LYS A 192 9.85 17.00 -22.79
N ASP A 193 9.09 17.02 -23.89
CA ASP A 193 7.96 17.92 -24.12
C ASP A 193 6.61 17.17 -24.12
N ALA A 194 6.60 15.91 -23.66
CA ALA A 194 5.39 15.11 -23.60
C ALA A 194 4.44 15.57 -22.49
N HIS A 195 3.16 15.34 -22.72
CA HIS A 195 2.10 15.56 -21.74
C HIS A 195 1.83 14.28 -20.96
N PHE A 196 2.21 14.25 -19.67
CA PHE A 196 2.11 13.05 -18.85
C PHE A 196 0.74 12.94 -18.16
N LYS A 197 0.02 11.87 -18.46
CA LYS A 197 -1.23 11.48 -17.80
C LYS A 197 -0.91 10.61 -16.59
N VAL A 198 -1.18 11.12 -15.38
CA VAL A 198 -0.87 10.46 -14.11
C VAL A 198 -2.17 9.95 -13.49
N LYS A 199 -2.32 8.64 -13.35
CA LYS A 199 -3.49 8.01 -12.74
C LYS A 199 -3.23 7.69 -11.27
N ILE A 200 -3.94 8.34 -10.38
CA ILE A 200 -3.98 8.00 -8.95
C ILE A 200 -4.96 6.86 -8.75
N SER A 201 -4.55 5.84 -8.02
CA SER A 201 -5.38 4.68 -7.69
C SER A 201 -5.39 4.41 -6.19
N GLY A 202 -6.50 3.87 -5.71
CA GLY A 202 -6.59 3.39 -4.33
C GLY A 202 -7.41 2.11 -4.24
N ASP A 203 -6.98 1.24 -3.33
CA ASP A 203 -7.68 -0.02 -3.07
C ASP A 203 -7.57 -0.47 -1.61
N GLY A 204 -8.64 -1.07 -1.12
CA GLY A 204 -8.70 -1.71 0.19
C GLY A 204 -8.27 -3.18 0.11
N ALA A 205 -7.06 -3.47 0.62
CA ALA A 205 -6.51 -4.82 0.66
C ALA A 205 -6.71 -5.48 2.03
N LYS A 206 -7.44 -6.59 2.05
CA LYS A 206 -7.54 -7.45 3.24
C LYS A 206 -6.36 -8.42 3.28
N MET A 207 -5.37 -8.14 4.12
CA MET A 207 -4.14 -8.95 4.22
C MET A 207 -4.30 -10.13 5.18
N THR A 208 -5.11 -9.99 6.23
CA THR A 208 -5.48 -11.10 7.11
C THR A 208 -6.96 -11.04 7.49
N ARG A 209 -7.47 -12.01 8.25
CA ARG A 209 -8.85 -11.95 8.77
C ARG A 209 -9.13 -10.68 9.58
N LEU A 210 -8.10 -10.08 10.19
CA LEU A 210 -8.20 -8.97 11.14
C LEU A 210 -7.50 -7.68 10.69
N THR A 211 -6.72 -7.72 9.60
CA THR A 211 -5.95 -6.56 9.13
C THR A 211 -6.34 -6.18 7.72
N ASN A 212 -6.81 -4.93 7.60
CA ASN A 212 -7.09 -4.28 6.34
C ASN A 212 -6.11 -3.14 6.17
N PHE A 213 -5.67 -2.96 4.93
CA PHE A 213 -4.83 -1.86 4.52
C PHE A 213 -5.49 -1.14 3.36
N ILE A 214 -5.25 0.16 3.28
CA ILE A 214 -5.56 0.97 2.11
C ILE A 214 -4.22 1.25 1.44
N ILE A 215 -4.13 0.94 0.16
CA ILE A 215 -2.96 1.21 -0.66
C ILE A 215 -3.33 2.37 -1.60
N ILE A 216 -2.53 3.43 -1.60
CA ILE A 216 -2.62 4.52 -2.56
C ILE A 216 -1.38 4.45 -3.45
N SER A 217 -1.59 4.50 -4.76
CA SER A 217 -0.53 4.41 -5.75
C SER A 217 -0.79 5.31 -6.95
N PHE A 218 0.21 5.48 -7.81
CA PHE A 218 0.04 6.13 -9.11
C PHE A 218 0.69 5.34 -10.24
N SER A 219 0.20 5.56 -11.45
CA SER A 219 0.82 5.08 -12.69
C SER A 219 0.84 6.17 -13.76
N ILE A 220 1.76 6.06 -14.71
CA ILE A 220 1.88 6.98 -15.85
C ILE A 220 1.21 6.32 -17.07
N LEU A 221 0.05 6.83 -17.48
CA LEU A 221 -0.76 6.20 -18.54
C LEU A 221 -0.09 6.23 -19.93
N ASN A 222 0.82 7.17 -20.17
CA ASN A 222 1.60 7.23 -21.42
C ASN A 222 2.57 6.05 -21.57
N ALA A 223 2.83 5.29 -20.51
CA ALA A 223 3.83 4.24 -20.50
C ALA A 223 3.24 2.86 -20.91
N GLU A 224 2.38 2.84 -21.93
CA GLU A 224 1.60 1.71 -22.49
C GLU A 224 1.85 0.35 -21.79
N ASP A 225 2.84 -0.41 -22.26
CA ASP A 225 3.16 -1.78 -21.83
C ASP A 225 3.50 -1.92 -20.33
N THR A 226 3.94 -0.84 -19.68
CA THR A 226 4.33 -0.86 -18.26
C THR A 226 3.17 -0.55 -17.31
N VAL A 227 2.11 0.12 -17.76
CA VAL A 227 0.95 0.54 -16.93
C VAL A 227 0.26 -0.65 -16.27
N MET A 228 0.12 -1.74 -17.02
CA MET A 228 -0.55 -2.97 -16.57
C MET A 228 0.40 -3.94 -15.83
N SER A 229 1.68 -3.59 -15.73
CA SER A 229 2.68 -4.37 -15.01
C SER A 229 2.83 -3.87 -13.57
N SER A 230 3.27 -4.75 -12.67
CA SER A 230 3.63 -4.36 -11.31
C SER A 230 4.76 -3.31 -11.24
N LYS A 231 5.54 -3.15 -12.33
CA LYS A 231 6.63 -2.18 -12.42
C LYS A 231 6.16 -0.76 -12.73
N GLY A 232 4.97 -0.59 -13.32
CA GLY A 232 4.42 0.74 -13.66
C GLY A 232 3.46 1.30 -12.60
N ASN A 233 3.23 0.58 -11.51
CA ASN A 233 2.39 1.02 -10.40
C ASN A 233 3.27 1.38 -9.18
N HIS A 234 3.30 2.65 -8.83
CA HIS A 234 4.16 3.22 -7.81
C HIS A 234 3.36 3.48 -6.53
N THR A 235 3.55 2.63 -5.52
CA THR A 235 2.88 2.79 -4.22
C THR A 235 3.40 4.03 -3.51
N VAL A 236 2.49 4.92 -3.12
CA VAL A 236 2.78 6.17 -2.41
C VAL A 236 2.44 6.06 -0.94
N ALA A 237 1.36 5.36 -0.58
CA ALA A 237 0.98 5.19 0.81
C ALA A 237 0.36 3.84 1.10
N VAL A 238 0.60 3.35 2.32
CA VAL A 238 -0.02 2.16 2.89
C VAL A 238 -0.53 2.51 4.29
N ILE A 239 -1.84 2.45 4.48
CA ILE A 239 -2.52 2.85 5.71
C ILE A 239 -3.27 1.67 6.29
N LYS A 240 -3.04 1.34 7.55
CA LYS A 240 -3.78 0.29 8.26
C LYS A 240 -5.17 0.80 8.63
N GLY A 241 -6.19 0.16 8.08
CA GLY A 241 -7.59 0.50 8.36
C GLY A 241 -8.53 0.02 7.27
N HIS A 242 -9.81 0.33 7.45
CA HIS A 242 -10.84 0.12 6.42
C HIS A 242 -10.97 1.37 5.56
N GLU A 243 -11.28 1.21 4.27
CA GLU A 243 -11.64 2.34 3.41
C GLU A 243 -12.84 3.10 4.01
N ASP A 244 -12.53 4.23 4.62
CA ASP A 244 -13.45 5.15 5.28
C ASP A 244 -13.03 6.57 4.94
N TYR A 245 -14.02 7.46 4.80
CA TYR A 245 -13.78 8.84 4.38
C TYR A 245 -12.92 9.60 5.39
N ALA A 246 -13.18 9.47 6.69
CA ALA A 246 -12.45 10.21 7.72
C ALA A 246 -10.99 9.75 7.79
N LEU A 247 -10.78 8.43 7.70
CA LEU A 247 -9.44 7.85 7.66
C LEU A 247 -8.64 8.35 6.45
N LEU A 248 -9.22 8.30 5.25
CA LEU A 248 -8.58 8.79 4.03
C LEU A 248 -8.28 10.28 4.12
N LYS A 249 -9.24 11.08 4.59
CA LYS A 249 -9.09 12.53 4.74
C LYS A 249 -7.92 12.90 5.65
N GLU A 250 -7.79 12.20 6.77
CA GLU A 250 -6.73 12.46 7.74
C GLU A 250 -5.38 11.90 7.25
N SER A 251 -5.32 10.59 7.00
CA SER A 251 -4.08 9.87 6.68
C SER A 251 -3.48 10.20 5.33
N CYS A 252 -4.30 10.64 4.36
CA CYS A 252 -3.81 11.06 3.05
C CYS A 252 -3.80 12.59 2.86
N SER A 253 -4.08 13.38 3.90
CA SER A 253 -4.20 14.86 3.79
C SER A 253 -3.08 15.51 2.99
N LYS A 254 -1.81 15.27 3.39
CA LYS A 254 -0.64 15.80 2.67
C LYS A 254 -0.58 15.37 1.20
N ILE A 255 -0.81 14.09 0.93
CA ILE A 255 -0.76 13.51 -0.43
C ILE A 255 -1.86 14.10 -1.30
N PHE A 256 -3.09 14.17 -0.78
CA PHE A 256 -4.24 14.70 -1.51
C PHE A 256 -4.12 16.20 -1.74
N ASP A 257 -3.58 16.96 -0.78
CA ASP A 257 -3.27 18.38 -0.99
C ASP A 257 -2.27 18.58 -2.13
N ASP A 258 -1.24 17.74 -2.21
CA ASP A 258 -0.25 17.83 -3.28
C ASP A 258 -0.81 17.39 -4.65
N ILE A 259 -1.65 16.35 -4.69
CA ILE A 259 -2.38 15.94 -5.90
C ILE A 259 -3.31 17.07 -6.35
N ASN A 260 -4.06 17.70 -5.44
CA ASN A 260 -4.99 18.78 -5.77
C ASN A 260 -4.27 20.02 -6.30
N LYS A 261 -3.10 20.38 -5.74
CA LYS A 261 -2.24 21.44 -6.27
C LYS A 261 -1.78 21.12 -7.69
N LEU A 262 -1.36 19.89 -7.94
CA LEU A 262 -0.90 19.43 -9.25
C LEU A 262 -2.02 19.35 -10.29
N ALA A 263 -3.20 18.87 -9.89
CA ALA A 263 -4.39 18.87 -10.74
C ALA A 263 -4.81 20.29 -11.13
N SER A 264 -4.63 21.26 -10.22
CA SER A 264 -4.93 22.67 -10.47
C SER A 264 -3.86 23.38 -11.31
N SER A 265 -2.57 23.04 -11.12
CA SER A 265 -1.47 23.64 -11.88
C SER A 265 -1.32 23.08 -13.28
N GLY A 266 -1.70 21.80 -13.49
CA GLY A 266 -1.50 21.06 -14.74
C GLY A 266 -0.05 20.84 -15.12
N LYS A 267 0.89 21.01 -14.17
CA LYS A 267 2.33 20.92 -14.42
C LYS A 267 3.13 20.59 -13.17
N ILE A 268 4.26 19.90 -13.37
CA ILE A 268 5.26 19.58 -12.36
C ILE A 268 6.63 20.14 -12.75
N LYS A 269 7.39 20.63 -11.76
CA LYS A 269 8.73 21.18 -12.01
C LYS A 269 9.80 20.09 -11.93
N ILE A 270 10.57 19.91 -13.01
CA ILE A 270 11.65 18.93 -13.15
C ILE A 270 12.89 19.65 -13.69
N LYS A 271 14.01 19.65 -12.95
CA LYS A 271 15.28 20.31 -13.35
C LYS A 271 15.07 21.71 -13.95
N ASP A 272 14.28 22.52 -13.24
CA ASP A 272 13.88 23.90 -13.59
C ASP A 272 12.98 24.06 -14.83
N LYS A 273 12.48 22.96 -15.41
CA LYS A 273 11.47 22.96 -16.46
C LYS A 273 10.10 22.61 -15.92
N ASP A 274 9.08 23.31 -16.42
CA ASP A 274 7.69 22.96 -16.16
C ASP A 274 7.26 21.89 -17.17
N VAL A 275 7.04 20.67 -16.68
CA VAL A 275 6.54 19.53 -17.47
C VAL A 275 5.03 19.45 -17.34
N PRO A 276 4.26 19.43 -18.44
CA PRO A 276 2.82 19.39 -18.39
C PRO A 276 2.31 18.01 -17.95
N ILE A 277 1.35 18.02 -17.03
CA ILE A 277 0.74 16.80 -16.50
C ILE A 277 -0.78 16.93 -16.41
N GLU A 278 -1.46 15.80 -16.47
CA GLU A 278 -2.89 15.69 -16.21
C GLU A 278 -3.18 14.57 -15.23
N ILE A 279 -3.93 14.90 -14.18
CA ILE A 279 -4.28 13.94 -13.13
C ILE A 279 -5.58 13.23 -13.49
N PHE A 280 -5.53 11.91 -13.42
CA PHE A 280 -6.66 10.99 -13.48
C PHE A 280 -6.83 10.30 -12.13
N VAL A 281 -8.05 9.88 -11.82
CA VAL A 281 -8.31 9.04 -10.65
C VAL A 281 -9.04 7.79 -11.07
N GLY A 282 -8.54 6.64 -10.64
CA GLY A 282 -9.16 5.35 -10.83
C GLY A 282 -9.15 4.52 -9.55
N GLY A 283 -9.70 3.33 -9.67
CA GLY A 283 -9.77 2.35 -8.58
C GLY A 283 -11.15 1.73 -8.49
N ASN A 284 -11.33 0.92 -7.45
CA ASN A 284 -12.61 0.30 -7.22
C ASN A 284 -13.70 1.38 -6.99
N TYR A 285 -14.95 1.08 -7.36
CA TYR A 285 -16.03 2.08 -7.29
C TYR A 285 -16.29 2.60 -5.87
N LYS A 286 -16.07 1.76 -4.84
CA LYS A 286 -16.24 2.18 -3.45
C LYS A 286 -15.20 3.24 -3.08
N PHE A 287 -13.95 3.05 -3.47
CA PHE A 287 -12.88 4.03 -3.34
C PHE A 287 -13.24 5.32 -4.06
N LEU A 288 -13.68 5.23 -5.33
CA LEU A 288 -14.10 6.40 -6.13
C LEU A 288 -15.23 7.20 -5.46
N LEU A 289 -16.24 6.53 -4.92
CA LEU A 289 -17.33 7.20 -4.19
C LEU A 289 -16.82 7.87 -2.91
N LEU A 290 -15.91 7.22 -2.17
CA LEU A 290 -15.33 7.79 -0.95
C LEU A 290 -14.50 9.05 -1.25
N ILE A 291 -13.59 9.00 -2.23
CA ILE A 291 -12.75 10.17 -2.56
C ILE A 291 -13.57 11.35 -3.09
N LEU A 292 -14.73 11.11 -3.71
CA LEU A 292 -15.62 12.17 -4.18
C LEU A 292 -16.64 12.58 -3.10
N GLY A 293 -16.68 11.91 -1.96
CA GLY A 293 -17.56 12.22 -0.85
C GLY A 293 -19.03 11.80 -1.07
N LEU A 294 -19.29 10.84 -1.96
CA LEU A 294 -20.60 10.24 -2.18
C LEU A 294 -20.86 9.09 -1.20
N LYS A 295 -22.13 8.81 -0.93
CA LYS A 295 -22.56 7.58 -0.25
C LYS A 295 -22.25 6.35 -1.12
N GLY A 296 -22.21 5.19 -0.48
CA GLY A 296 -21.89 3.93 -1.15
C GLY A 296 -22.82 3.56 -2.31
N ALA A 297 -22.41 2.55 -3.08
CA ALA A 297 -23.04 2.10 -4.33
C ALA A 297 -24.52 1.68 -4.19
N THR A 298 -24.97 1.36 -2.98
CA THR A 298 -26.36 0.99 -2.65
C THR A 298 -27.28 2.20 -2.46
N SER A 299 -26.72 3.41 -2.42
CA SER A 299 -27.50 4.63 -2.23
C SER A 299 -28.36 4.96 -3.45
N ASP A 300 -29.35 5.83 -3.23
CA ASP A 300 -30.33 6.19 -4.25
C ASP A 300 -29.67 6.86 -5.45
N TYR A 301 -28.70 7.74 -5.22
CA TYR A 301 -27.95 8.49 -6.23
C TYR A 301 -26.46 8.09 -6.21
N ALA A 302 -26.18 6.85 -6.54
CA ALA A 302 -24.82 6.31 -6.49
C ALA A 302 -23.97 6.60 -7.72
N CYS A 303 -24.55 7.10 -8.83
CA CYS A 303 -23.77 7.38 -10.03
C CYS A 303 -22.89 8.61 -9.82
N ILE A 304 -21.60 8.52 -10.19
CA ILE A 304 -20.63 9.61 -10.02
C ILE A 304 -20.89 10.74 -11.02
N TRP A 305 -21.34 10.40 -12.23
CA TRP A 305 -21.42 11.35 -13.35
C TRP A 305 -22.80 11.96 -13.54
N CYS A 306 -23.86 11.38 -12.99
CA CYS A 306 -25.22 11.92 -13.10
C CYS A 306 -26.10 11.64 -11.87
N LYS A 307 -27.16 12.42 -11.72
CA LYS A 307 -28.11 12.35 -10.58
C LYS A 307 -29.22 11.34 -10.81
N ILE A 308 -28.93 10.23 -11.48
CA ILE A 308 -29.93 9.18 -11.71
C ILE A 308 -30.33 8.51 -10.40
N HIS A 309 -31.64 8.43 -10.15
CA HIS A 309 -32.18 7.69 -9.01
C HIS A 309 -32.12 6.18 -9.26
N LYS A 310 -31.87 5.37 -8.23
CA LYS A 310 -31.70 3.91 -8.35
C LYS A 310 -32.86 3.20 -9.05
N LEU A 311 -34.08 3.69 -8.85
CA LEU A 311 -35.30 3.14 -9.46
C LEU A 311 -35.43 3.42 -10.97
N LEU A 312 -34.58 4.28 -11.52
CA LEU A 312 -34.60 4.68 -12.92
C LEU A 312 -33.41 4.14 -13.72
N ARG A 313 -32.44 3.46 -13.07
CA ARG A 313 -31.23 2.92 -13.73
C ARG A 313 -31.51 1.95 -14.87
N TRP A 314 -32.67 1.29 -14.85
CA TRP A 314 -33.10 0.36 -15.87
C TRP A 314 -33.52 1.02 -17.20
N ASP A 315 -33.74 2.33 -17.21
CA ASP A 315 -34.19 3.04 -18.40
C ASP A 315 -33.06 3.16 -19.43
N MET A 316 -33.08 2.27 -20.42
CA MET A 316 -32.15 2.23 -21.57
C MET A 316 -32.72 2.96 -22.81
N SER A 317 -33.68 3.87 -22.63
CA SER A 317 -34.32 4.61 -23.74
C SER A 317 -33.68 5.95 -24.07
N LYS A 318 -32.71 6.40 -23.26
CA LYS A 318 -32.07 7.70 -23.48
C LYS A 318 -31.02 7.61 -24.58
N THR A 319 -30.73 8.73 -25.22
CA THR A 319 -29.60 8.85 -26.16
C THR A 319 -28.28 8.80 -25.41
N MET A 320 -27.19 8.40 -26.09
CA MET A 320 -25.83 8.31 -25.52
C MET A 320 -25.40 9.58 -24.77
N ALA A 321 -25.66 10.76 -25.34
CA ALA A 321 -25.26 12.05 -24.76
C ALA A 321 -26.23 12.63 -23.70
N TYR A 322 -27.31 11.91 -23.33
CA TYR A 322 -28.36 12.47 -22.47
C TYR A 322 -27.81 12.90 -21.11
N TRP A 323 -27.07 12.02 -20.44
CA TRP A 323 -26.54 12.26 -19.09
C TRP A 323 -25.30 13.16 -19.04
N GLU A 324 -24.74 13.53 -20.19
CA GLU A 324 -23.67 14.54 -20.29
C GLU A 324 -24.24 15.96 -20.22
N THR A 325 -25.54 16.12 -20.49
CA THR A 325 -26.20 17.43 -20.59
C THR A 325 -27.34 17.60 -19.60
N HIS A 326 -27.99 16.50 -19.18
CA HIS A 326 -29.14 16.50 -18.29
C HIS A 326 -28.77 15.86 -16.96
N ASP A 327 -29.04 16.57 -15.86
CA ASP A 327 -28.82 16.08 -14.49
C ASP A 327 -27.40 15.54 -14.25
N CYS A 328 -26.41 16.05 -14.99
CA CYS A 328 -25.01 15.67 -14.85
C CYS A 328 -24.44 16.23 -13.54
N HIS A 329 -23.50 15.50 -12.95
CA HIS A 329 -22.67 16.02 -11.89
C HIS A 329 -21.53 16.84 -12.47
N SER A 330 -21.09 17.84 -11.71
CA SER A 330 -19.81 18.52 -11.86
C SER A 330 -19.13 18.56 -10.51
N LEU A 331 -17.82 18.81 -10.45
CA LEU A 331 -17.13 18.91 -9.16
C LEU A 331 -17.76 20.01 -8.28
N LYS A 332 -18.12 21.15 -8.88
CA LYS A 332 -18.84 22.23 -8.18
C LYS A 332 -20.19 21.77 -7.66
N ASP A 333 -20.96 21.06 -8.49
CA ASP A 333 -22.26 20.52 -8.10
C ASP A 333 -22.15 19.51 -6.95
N ILE A 334 -21.14 18.63 -6.96
CA ILE A 334 -20.90 17.69 -5.85
C ILE A 334 -20.59 18.45 -4.55
N LYS A 335 -19.71 19.48 -4.62
CA LYS A 335 -19.39 20.34 -3.47
C LYS A 335 -20.64 21.02 -2.91
N ASP A 336 -21.50 21.58 -3.78
CA ASP A 336 -22.75 22.24 -3.41
C ASP A 336 -23.79 21.26 -2.84
N CYS A 337 -23.88 20.06 -3.40
CA CYS A 337 -24.78 19.00 -2.94
C CYS A 337 -24.34 18.44 -1.58
N ALA A 338 -23.03 18.31 -1.34
CA ALA A 338 -22.47 17.86 -0.07
C ALA A 338 -22.84 18.78 1.09
N LEU A 339 -22.83 20.11 0.88
CA LEU A 339 -23.27 21.09 1.89
C LEU A 339 -24.75 20.90 2.30
N LYS A 340 -25.57 20.37 1.39
CA LYS A 340 -27.02 20.19 1.57
C LYS A 340 -27.41 18.72 1.81
N ASN A 341 -26.43 17.80 1.83
CA ASN A 341 -26.63 16.34 1.87
C ASN A 341 -27.62 15.84 0.80
N LYS A 342 -27.53 16.38 -0.42
CA LYS A 342 -28.42 16.06 -1.55
C LYS A 342 -27.75 15.09 -2.52
N PHE A 343 -28.58 14.32 -3.24
CA PHE A 343 -28.13 13.38 -4.28
C PHE A 343 -27.00 12.46 -3.82
N SER A 344 -27.11 11.94 -2.59
CA SER A 344 -26.08 11.09 -1.98
C SER A 344 -24.71 11.74 -1.76
N CYS A 345 -24.49 13.02 -2.07
CA CYS A 345 -23.27 13.73 -1.72
C CYS A 345 -23.29 14.02 -0.22
N GLN A 346 -22.37 13.42 0.53
CA GLN A 346 -22.32 13.51 2.00
C GLN A 346 -21.14 14.36 2.49
N HIS A 347 -20.03 14.34 1.75
CA HIS A 347 -18.80 15.01 2.14
C HIS A 347 -18.20 15.78 0.96
N GLN A 348 -17.29 16.71 1.26
CA GLN A 348 -16.51 17.37 0.22
C GLN A 348 -15.57 16.35 -0.46
N PRO A 349 -15.35 16.43 -1.77
CA PRO A 349 -14.34 15.63 -2.45
C PRO A 349 -12.96 15.81 -1.80
N LEU A 350 -12.25 14.70 -1.58
CA LEU A 350 -10.86 14.68 -1.13
C LEU A 350 -9.90 14.97 -2.28
N LEU A 351 -10.26 14.55 -3.49
CA LEU A 351 -9.54 14.84 -4.72
C LEU A 351 -10.38 15.74 -5.63
N GLU A 352 -9.80 16.86 -6.04
CA GLU A 352 -10.42 17.91 -6.84
C GLU A 352 -10.09 17.75 -8.32
N VAL A 353 -10.27 16.55 -8.84
CA VAL A 353 -10.04 16.21 -10.24
C VAL A 353 -11.34 16.37 -11.03
N LYS A 354 -11.24 16.78 -12.29
CA LYS A 354 -12.41 16.87 -13.16
C LYS A 354 -13.07 15.50 -13.28
N LEU A 355 -14.41 15.46 -13.29
CA LEU A 355 -15.15 14.18 -13.35
C LEU A 355 -14.91 13.39 -14.65
N GLU A 356 -14.54 14.07 -15.73
CA GLU A 356 -14.10 13.45 -17.00
C GLU A 356 -12.80 12.65 -16.84
N ASN A 357 -11.98 12.96 -15.84
CA ASN A 357 -10.73 12.29 -15.52
C ASN A 357 -10.89 11.30 -14.34
N VAL A 358 -12.12 11.08 -13.86
CA VAL A 358 -12.45 10.00 -12.92
C VAL A 358 -12.88 8.79 -13.73
N VAL A 359 -12.03 7.78 -13.78
CA VAL A 359 -12.16 6.63 -14.68
C VAL A 359 -12.62 5.40 -13.90
N LEU A 360 -13.61 4.71 -14.45
CA LEU A 360 -14.06 3.43 -13.90
C LEU A 360 -13.03 2.34 -14.14
N ASP A 361 -12.85 1.51 -13.12
CA ASP A 361 -12.08 0.29 -13.28
C ASP A 361 -12.90 -0.77 -14.05
N GLU A 362 -12.42 -1.12 -15.24
CA GLU A 362 -13.01 -2.13 -16.12
C GLU A 362 -13.12 -3.52 -15.48
N LEU A 363 -12.11 -3.91 -14.71
CA LEU A 363 -12.11 -5.18 -14.00
C LEU A 363 -13.26 -5.17 -12.99
N HIS A 364 -13.43 -4.10 -12.23
CA HIS A 364 -14.55 -3.97 -11.29
C HIS A 364 -15.92 -3.94 -11.99
N LEU A 365 -16.02 -3.30 -13.15
CA LEU A 365 -17.22 -3.31 -14.00
C LEU A 365 -17.57 -4.76 -14.40
N MET A 366 -16.59 -5.50 -14.93
CA MET A 366 -16.74 -6.93 -15.25
C MET A 366 -17.12 -7.74 -14.02
N LEU A 367 -16.40 -7.56 -12.90
CA LEU A 367 -16.59 -8.34 -11.68
C LEU A 367 -18.00 -8.17 -11.11
N ARG A 368 -18.60 -6.98 -11.20
CA ARG A 368 -19.90 -6.72 -10.57
C ARG A 368 -21.07 -7.12 -11.46
N ILE A 369 -20.94 -7.00 -12.77
CA ILE A 369 -21.98 -7.44 -13.72
C ILE A 369 -22.09 -8.97 -13.75
N THR A 370 -20.96 -9.67 -13.62
CA THR A 370 -20.93 -11.15 -13.65
C THR A 370 -21.11 -11.81 -12.28
N GLY A 371 -20.96 -11.06 -11.18
CA GLY A 371 -21.02 -11.57 -9.80
C GLY A 371 -22.43 -11.75 -9.23
N ASP A 372 -23.43 -11.08 -9.79
CA ASP A 372 -24.81 -11.11 -9.30
C ASP A 372 -25.64 -12.27 -9.87
N HIS A 373 -25.05 -13.09 -10.76
CA HIS A 373 -25.74 -14.22 -11.39
C HIS A 373 -25.39 -15.54 -10.71
N TYR A 374 -26.34 -16.04 -9.91
CA TYR A 374 -26.31 -17.35 -9.26
C TYR A 374 -26.30 -18.50 -10.28
N LEU A 375 -25.13 -18.90 -10.76
CA LEU A 375 -24.91 -20.15 -11.50
C LEU A 375 -23.62 -20.80 -10.98
N SER A 376 -23.70 -22.09 -10.64
CA SER A 376 -22.61 -22.87 -10.01
C SER A 376 -21.34 -22.92 -10.90
N PRO A 377 -20.23 -22.25 -10.51
CA PRO A 377 -19.03 -22.11 -11.36
C PRO A 377 -18.14 -23.36 -11.48
N LYS A 378 -18.40 -24.42 -10.68
CA LYS A 378 -17.50 -25.58 -10.58
C LYS A 378 -17.32 -26.33 -11.91
N GLU A 379 -18.33 -26.35 -12.76
CA GLU A 379 -18.29 -27.02 -14.06
C GLU A 379 -17.51 -26.23 -15.12
N CYS A 380 -17.24 -24.94 -14.89
CA CYS A 380 -16.48 -24.08 -15.80
C CYS A 380 -14.96 -24.10 -15.56
N GLY A 381 -14.46 -25.03 -14.73
CA GLY A 381 -13.04 -25.09 -14.36
C GLY A 381 -12.63 -24.03 -13.34
N VAL A 382 -13.60 -23.42 -12.65
CA VAL A 382 -13.39 -22.36 -11.66
C VAL A 382 -13.65 -22.90 -10.25
N SER A 383 -12.68 -22.71 -9.37
CA SER A 383 -12.82 -23.07 -7.95
C SER A 383 -13.78 -22.11 -7.25
N PHE A 384 -14.99 -22.56 -6.97
CA PHE A 384 -16.01 -21.79 -6.26
C PHE A 384 -16.58 -22.59 -5.10
N ASN A 385 -16.35 -22.10 -3.88
CA ASN A 385 -16.85 -22.69 -2.65
C ASN A 385 -17.81 -21.70 -1.99
N VAL A 386 -18.89 -22.23 -1.43
CA VAL A 386 -19.80 -21.48 -0.55
C VAL A 386 -19.63 -22.06 0.84
N TRP A 387 -19.42 -21.21 1.84
CA TRP A 387 -19.31 -21.64 3.23
C TRP A 387 -20.10 -20.71 4.14
N GLU A 388 -20.66 -21.24 5.20
CA GLU A 388 -21.33 -20.42 6.22
C GLU A 388 -20.26 -19.68 7.05
N LYS A 389 -20.48 -18.39 7.35
CA LYS A 389 -19.70 -17.67 8.35
C LYS A 389 -20.07 -18.20 9.72
N TRP A 390 -19.07 -18.34 10.57
CA TRP A 390 -19.26 -18.77 11.95
C TRP A 390 -19.27 -17.54 12.84
N ASN A 391 -20.23 -17.49 13.75
CA ASN A 391 -20.24 -16.51 14.83
C ASN A 391 -19.07 -16.77 15.79
N ALA A 392 -18.74 -15.77 16.61
CA ALA A 392 -17.69 -15.88 17.61
C ALA A 392 -17.93 -17.00 18.64
N ASP A 393 -19.20 -17.43 18.81
CA ASP A 393 -19.63 -18.53 19.67
C ASP A 393 -19.52 -19.92 19.00
N GLY A 394 -19.00 -19.99 17.77
CA GLY A 394 -18.84 -21.24 17.02
C GLY A 394 -20.12 -21.79 16.39
N LYS A 395 -21.24 -21.06 16.45
CA LYS A 395 -22.47 -21.43 15.75
C LYS A 395 -22.51 -20.84 14.34
N GLY A 396 -23.24 -21.51 13.45
CA GLY A 396 -23.55 -20.98 12.13
C GLY A 396 -24.23 -19.62 12.22
N SER A 397 -23.73 -18.63 11.49
CA SER A 397 -24.28 -17.27 11.51
C SER A 397 -25.55 -17.11 10.65
N GLY A 398 -25.91 -18.12 9.87
CA GLY A 398 -26.90 -18.03 8.79
C GLY A 398 -26.42 -17.22 7.58
N VAL A 399 -25.29 -16.52 7.68
CA VAL A 399 -24.70 -15.72 6.61
C VAL A 399 -23.69 -16.56 5.86
N HIS A 400 -23.92 -16.76 4.56
CA HIS A 400 -23.03 -17.53 3.71
C HIS A 400 -22.05 -16.60 3.00
N ASP A 401 -20.77 -16.99 2.97
CA ASP A 401 -19.72 -16.38 2.16
C ASP A 401 -19.38 -17.30 0.99
N PHE A 402 -18.68 -16.76 0.00
CA PHE A 402 -18.32 -17.53 -1.19
C PHE A 402 -16.93 -17.13 -1.70
N THR A 403 -16.31 -18.00 -2.50
CA THR A 403 -15.03 -17.71 -3.12
C THR A 403 -15.18 -16.49 -4.02
N SER A 404 -14.46 -15.41 -3.69
CA SER A 404 -14.38 -14.25 -4.57
C SER A 404 -13.66 -14.64 -5.85
N LEU A 405 -14.37 -14.54 -6.97
CA LEU A 405 -13.84 -14.82 -8.30
C LEU A 405 -12.87 -13.72 -8.74
N MET A 406 -11.67 -14.10 -9.15
CA MET A 406 -10.64 -13.17 -9.65
C MET A 406 -10.87 -12.84 -11.13
N GLY A 407 -10.19 -11.81 -11.65
CA GLY A 407 -10.35 -11.38 -13.05
C GLY A 407 -10.13 -12.49 -14.08
N SER A 408 -9.13 -13.34 -13.87
CA SER A 408 -8.86 -14.51 -14.72
C SER A 408 -10.01 -15.53 -14.72
N ASP A 409 -10.57 -15.79 -13.55
CA ASP A 409 -11.67 -16.75 -13.37
C ASP A 409 -12.94 -16.26 -14.09
N LYS A 410 -13.19 -14.95 -14.06
CA LYS A 410 -14.35 -14.36 -14.73
C LYS A 410 -14.19 -14.32 -16.25
N LYS A 411 -12.98 -14.11 -16.76
CA LYS A 411 -12.69 -14.28 -18.21
C LYS A 411 -12.95 -15.72 -18.67
N LEU A 412 -12.56 -16.71 -17.86
CA LEU A 412 -12.88 -18.12 -18.12
C LEU A 412 -14.40 -18.37 -18.09
N LEU A 413 -15.12 -17.79 -17.12
CA LEU A 413 -16.58 -17.89 -17.05
C LEU A 413 -17.25 -17.27 -18.27
N MET A 414 -16.90 -16.04 -18.67
CA MET A 414 -17.48 -15.41 -19.86
C MET A 414 -17.28 -16.25 -21.12
N LYS A 415 -16.11 -16.91 -21.24
CA LYS A 415 -15.78 -17.74 -22.40
C LYS A 415 -16.50 -19.09 -22.42
N HIS A 416 -16.66 -19.75 -21.27
CA HIS A 416 -17.07 -21.17 -21.21
C HIS A 416 -18.44 -21.41 -20.58
N LEU A 417 -18.95 -20.47 -19.79
CA LEU A 417 -20.25 -20.59 -19.15
C LEU A 417 -21.40 -20.67 -20.15
N PRO A 418 -21.47 -19.85 -21.23
CA PRO A 418 -22.61 -19.86 -22.15
C PRO A 418 -22.90 -21.25 -22.73
N ASP A 419 -21.87 -22.00 -23.08
CA ASP A 419 -21.99 -23.34 -23.69
C ASP A 419 -22.49 -24.39 -22.69
N LYS A 420 -22.42 -24.09 -21.38
CA LYS A 420 -22.80 -24.97 -20.28
C LYS A 420 -24.15 -24.61 -19.64
N LEU A 421 -24.81 -23.55 -20.10
CA LEU A 421 -26.13 -23.16 -19.59
C LEU A 421 -27.27 -24.06 -20.08
N ASN A 422 -27.02 -24.81 -21.16
CA ASN A 422 -27.95 -25.79 -21.71
C ASN A 422 -28.17 -26.93 -20.70
N GLY A 423 -29.39 -27.01 -20.14
CA GLY A 423 -29.79 -28.02 -19.15
C GLY A 423 -29.78 -27.54 -17.69
N VAL A 424 -29.17 -26.39 -17.39
CA VAL A 424 -29.17 -25.78 -16.05
C VAL A 424 -30.30 -24.75 -15.91
N ILE A 425 -30.60 -24.02 -16.99
CA ILE A 425 -31.66 -23.00 -17.04
C ILE A 425 -32.91 -23.61 -17.69
N LYS A 426 -34.09 -23.15 -17.26
CA LYS A 426 -35.36 -23.52 -17.90
C LYS A 426 -35.26 -23.32 -19.43
N PRO A 427 -35.64 -24.31 -20.26
CA PRO A 427 -35.44 -24.26 -21.71
C PRO A 427 -35.95 -22.98 -22.37
N LYS A 428 -37.12 -22.47 -21.94
CA LYS A 428 -37.73 -21.23 -22.46
C LYS A 428 -36.80 -20.02 -22.41
N ASN A 429 -35.95 -19.93 -21.40
CA ASN A 429 -35.15 -18.73 -21.10
C ASN A 429 -33.66 -18.95 -21.37
N CYS A 430 -33.25 -20.16 -21.75
CA CYS A 430 -31.85 -20.54 -21.92
C CYS A 430 -31.19 -19.69 -23.01
N ASP A 431 -31.80 -19.57 -24.18
CA ASP A 431 -31.26 -18.79 -25.31
C ASP A 431 -31.07 -17.31 -24.95
N SER A 432 -32.01 -16.73 -24.20
CA SER A 432 -31.93 -15.33 -23.77
C SER A 432 -30.79 -15.10 -22.78
N VAL A 433 -30.60 -16.01 -21.82
CA VAL A 433 -29.49 -15.91 -20.86
C VAL A 433 -28.14 -16.17 -21.55
N VAL A 434 -28.05 -17.16 -22.44
CA VAL A 434 -26.86 -17.39 -23.27
C VAL A 434 -26.51 -16.15 -24.08
N LYS A 435 -27.52 -15.50 -24.68
CA LYS A 435 -27.33 -14.25 -25.42
C LYS A 435 -26.80 -13.12 -24.54
N ILE A 436 -27.32 -12.93 -23.32
CA ILE A 436 -26.82 -11.93 -22.37
C ILE A 436 -25.32 -12.09 -22.12
N TRP A 437 -24.85 -13.33 -21.89
CA TRP A 437 -23.43 -13.58 -21.64
C TRP A 437 -22.57 -13.36 -22.89
N LYS A 438 -23.01 -13.82 -24.06
CA LYS A 438 -22.29 -13.64 -25.33
C LYS A 438 -22.21 -12.16 -25.73
N ASP A 439 -23.30 -11.44 -25.60
CA ASP A 439 -23.33 -9.99 -25.86
C ASP A 439 -22.45 -9.25 -24.87
N PHE A 440 -22.44 -9.64 -23.59
CA PHE A 440 -21.56 -9.03 -22.59
C PHE A 440 -20.08 -9.28 -22.90
N ASP A 441 -19.69 -10.48 -23.33
CA ASP A 441 -18.32 -10.75 -23.80
C ASP A 441 -17.95 -9.86 -25.00
N LYS A 442 -18.87 -9.69 -25.96
CA LYS A 442 -18.66 -8.77 -27.10
C LYS A 442 -18.50 -7.32 -26.64
N ILE A 443 -19.38 -6.83 -25.77
CA ILE A 443 -19.31 -5.48 -25.19
C ILE A 443 -17.97 -5.28 -24.47
N TYR A 444 -17.56 -6.25 -23.64
CA TYR A 444 -16.30 -6.19 -22.90
C TYR A 444 -15.08 -6.12 -23.82
N ARG A 445 -15.08 -6.86 -24.93
CA ARG A 445 -14.02 -6.79 -25.95
C ARG A 445 -13.98 -5.42 -26.64
N MET A 446 -15.14 -4.91 -27.05
CA MET A 446 -15.25 -3.59 -27.68
C MET A 446 -14.79 -2.46 -26.75
N MET A 447 -15.08 -2.59 -25.46
CA MET A 447 -14.64 -1.65 -24.43
C MET A 447 -13.11 -1.56 -24.31
N ASN A 448 -12.40 -2.67 -24.58
CA ASN A 448 -10.96 -2.79 -24.52
C ASN A 448 -10.26 -2.46 -25.86
N GLU A 449 -11.00 -1.98 -26.87
CA GLU A 449 -10.42 -1.56 -28.15
C GLU A 449 -9.72 -0.21 -27.98
N CYS A 450 -8.46 -0.11 -28.42
CA CYS A 450 -7.74 1.15 -28.48
C CYS A 450 -8.19 1.97 -29.70
N ASP A 451 -8.32 3.29 -29.52
CA ASP A 451 -8.69 4.26 -30.56
C ASP A 451 -9.94 3.86 -31.37
N PRO A 452 -11.07 3.54 -30.71
CA PRO A 452 -12.30 3.14 -31.41
C PRO A 452 -12.86 4.32 -32.22
N SER A 453 -13.30 4.04 -33.46
CA SER A 453 -13.94 5.06 -34.30
C SER A 453 -15.29 5.50 -33.72
N PRO A 454 -15.80 6.71 -34.04
CA PRO A 454 -17.12 7.15 -33.59
C PRO A 454 -18.25 6.16 -33.90
N ASP A 455 -18.25 5.61 -35.12
CA ASP A 455 -19.24 4.59 -35.53
C ASP A 455 -19.14 3.31 -34.69
N ARG A 456 -17.92 2.93 -34.30
CA ARG A 456 -17.67 1.77 -33.43
C ARG A 456 -18.19 2.01 -32.02
N ILE A 457 -18.06 3.24 -31.51
CA ILE A 457 -18.60 3.64 -30.21
C ILE A 457 -20.14 3.68 -30.25
N GLU A 458 -20.73 4.10 -31.37
CA GLU A 458 -22.18 4.04 -31.56
C GLU A 458 -22.67 2.58 -31.60
N GLU A 459 -21.97 1.68 -32.30
CA GLU A 459 -22.25 0.23 -32.25
C GLU A 459 -22.17 -0.30 -30.80
N PHE A 460 -21.15 0.12 -30.04
CA PHE A 460 -21.00 -0.25 -28.64
C PHE A 460 -22.23 0.18 -27.82
N PHE A 461 -22.66 1.45 -27.98
CA PHE A 461 -23.78 2.01 -27.25
C PHE A 461 -25.09 1.27 -27.56
N GLU A 462 -25.36 1.00 -28.84
CA GLU A 462 -26.56 0.27 -29.26
C GLU A 462 -26.56 -1.17 -28.72
N LEU A 463 -25.42 -1.85 -28.78
CA LEU A 463 -25.27 -3.20 -28.25
C LEU A 463 -25.45 -3.24 -26.72
N ALA A 464 -24.80 -2.33 -25.99
CA ALA A 464 -24.92 -2.21 -24.53
C ALA A 464 -26.35 -1.87 -24.10
N SER A 465 -27.02 -0.98 -24.83
CA SER A 465 -28.42 -0.63 -24.60
C SER A 465 -29.35 -1.81 -24.85
N ALA A 466 -29.16 -2.55 -25.95
CA ALA A 466 -29.94 -3.75 -26.25
C ALA A 466 -29.73 -4.85 -25.19
N TRP A 467 -28.48 -5.03 -24.75
CA TRP A 467 -28.13 -5.94 -23.67
C TRP A 467 -28.84 -5.57 -22.36
N GLY A 468 -28.83 -4.29 -21.98
CA GLY A 468 -29.53 -3.80 -20.80
C GLY A 468 -31.06 -3.99 -20.88
N LYS A 469 -31.66 -3.76 -22.07
CA LYS A 469 -33.09 -4.00 -22.32
C LYS A 469 -33.45 -5.48 -22.15
N LEU A 470 -32.64 -6.38 -22.70
CA LEU A 470 -32.83 -7.83 -22.57
C LEU A 470 -32.70 -8.30 -21.11
N PHE A 471 -31.69 -7.78 -20.39
CA PHE A 471 -31.52 -8.06 -18.97
C PHE A 471 -32.78 -7.68 -18.16
N VAL A 472 -33.35 -6.52 -18.45
CA VAL A 472 -34.55 -6.03 -17.77
C VAL A 472 -35.78 -6.87 -18.13
N SER A 473 -35.92 -7.31 -19.38
CA SER A 473 -37.09 -8.09 -19.83
C SER A 473 -37.18 -9.48 -19.20
N LEU A 474 -36.07 -10.03 -18.71
CA LEU A 474 -36.06 -11.32 -17.99
C LEU A 474 -36.55 -11.22 -16.53
N GLY A 475 -36.87 -10.01 -16.06
CA GLY A 475 -37.39 -9.78 -14.72
C GLY A 475 -38.67 -10.57 -14.44
N GLY A 476 -38.70 -11.28 -13.30
CA GLY A 476 -39.82 -12.14 -12.92
C GLY A 476 -39.83 -13.51 -13.59
N GLU A 477 -39.09 -13.70 -14.68
CA GLU A 477 -38.94 -15.00 -15.36
C GLU A 477 -37.66 -15.75 -14.93
N VAL A 478 -36.57 -15.02 -14.69
CA VAL A 478 -35.28 -15.55 -14.24
C VAL A 478 -34.83 -14.81 -12.98
N SER A 479 -34.45 -15.56 -11.94
CA SER A 479 -33.96 -14.97 -10.69
C SER A 479 -32.67 -14.18 -10.93
N GLY A 480 -32.54 -13.01 -10.31
CA GLY A 480 -31.39 -12.12 -10.48
C GLY A 480 -31.46 -11.19 -11.70
N PHE A 481 -32.55 -11.22 -12.46
CA PHE A 481 -32.80 -10.30 -13.59
C PHE A 481 -33.98 -9.37 -13.31
N GLY A 482 -34.05 -8.27 -14.06
CA GLY A 482 -35.11 -7.26 -13.95
C GLY A 482 -34.64 -5.91 -13.45
N LYS A 483 -35.57 -4.96 -13.41
CA LYS A 483 -35.31 -3.53 -13.16
C LYS A 483 -34.56 -3.27 -11.85
N GLN A 484 -34.92 -3.99 -10.79
CA GLN A 484 -34.35 -3.85 -9.45
C GLN A 484 -32.90 -4.34 -9.35
N HIS A 485 -32.43 -5.13 -10.32
CA HIS A 485 -31.07 -5.68 -10.35
C HIS A 485 -30.13 -4.85 -11.24
N VAL A 486 -30.61 -3.76 -11.85
CA VAL A 486 -29.74 -2.86 -12.62
C VAL A 486 -28.86 -2.03 -11.68
N THR A 487 -27.59 -2.40 -11.61
CA THR A 487 -26.60 -1.78 -10.72
C THR A 487 -26.09 -0.44 -11.28
N PRO A 488 -25.42 0.41 -10.45
CA PRO A 488 -24.74 1.59 -10.97
C PRO A 488 -23.72 1.25 -12.06
N TYR A 489 -23.03 0.11 -11.95
CA TYR A 489 -22.07 -0.36 -12.94
C TYR A 489 -22.72 -0.60 -14.31
N MET A 490 -23.87 -1.27 -14.34
CA MET A 490 -24.61 -1.50 -15.59
C MET A 490 -25.07 -0.18 -16.22
N HIS A 491 -25.55 0.76 -15.41
CA HIS A 491 -25.92 2.09 -15.89
C HIS A 491 -24.70 2.83 -16.48
N CYS A 492 -23.56 2.79 -15.80
CA CYS A 492 -22.34 3.45 -16.27
C CYS A 492 -21.78 2.80 -17.55
N LEU A 493 -21.85 1.46 -17.67
CA LEU A 493 -21.48 0.74 -18.88
C LEU A 493 -22.27 1.23 -20.10
N VAL A 494 -23.56 1.46 -19.94
CA VAL A 494 -24.41 1.89 -21.07
C VAL A 494 -24.24 3.38 -21.36
N TYR A 495 -24.18 4.25 -20.35
CA TYR A 495 -24.33 5.68 -20.55
C TYR A 495 -23.08 6.54 -20.31
N HIS A 496 -22.04 6.03 -19.65
CA HIS A 496 -20.83 6.81 -19.35
C HIS A 496 -19.59 6.25 -20.04
N VAL A 497 -19.47 4.93 -20.18
CA VAL A 497 -18.39 4.29 -20.92
C VAL A 497 -18.26 4.78 -22.37
N PRO A 498 -19.33 4.87 -23.19
CA PRO A 498 -19.19 5.38 -24.56
C PRO A 498 -18.62 6.81 -24.60
N ASN A 499 -18.98 7.64 -23.63
CA ASN A 499 -18.47 9.02 -23.54
C ASN A 499 -17.01 9.05 -23.10
N PHE A 500 -16.54 8.10 -22.29
CA PHE A 500 -15.12 7.93 -22.01
C PHE A 500 -14.36 7.49 -23.26
N MET A 501 -14.88 6.51 -24.00
CA MET A 501 -14.29 6.07 -25.27
C MET A 501 -14.13 7.23 -26.25
N LEU A 502 -15.13 8.12 -26.34
CA LEU A 502 -15.07 9.34 -27.18
C LEU A 502 -14.03 10.37 -26.71
N ARG A 503 -13.84 10.51 -25.39
CA ARG A 503 -12.97 11.54 -24.80
C ARG A 503 -11.50 11.11 -24.76
N HIS A 504 -11.26 9.85 -24.43
CA HIS A 504 -9.94 9.33 -24.10
C HIS A 504 -9.38 8.37 -25.16
N ASN A 505 -10.13 8.14 -26.24
CA ASN A 505 -9.83 7.13 -27.27
C ASN A 505 -9.69 5.71 -26.69
N GLY A 506 -10.49 5.40 -25.66
CA GLY A 506 -10.43 4.19 -24.84
C GLY A 506 -11.03 4.43 -23.46
N ILE A 507 -10.88 3.48 -22.54
CA ILE A 507 -11.19 3.65 -21.11
C ILE A 507 -9.92 3.85 -20.28
#